data_AF-A0A7V9HPZ6-F1
#
_entry.id   AF-A0A7V9HPZ6-F1
#
_cell.length_a   1.000
_cell.length_b   1.000
_cell.length_c   1.000
_cell.angle_alpha   90.00
_cell.angle_beta   90.00
_cell.angle_gamma   90.00
#
_symmetry.space_group_name_H-M   'P 1'
#
loop_
_entity.id
_entity.type
_entity.pdbx_description
1 polymer ?
#
loop_
_entity_poly.entity_id
_entity_poly.type
_entity_poly.pdbx_seq_one_letter_code
_entity_poly.pdbx_strand_id
1 'polypeptide(L)' 'EYLEARDADRLEPVETFNGRPVLVALAAQVGGARLIDNVIIEAPDGALGADAPSIERRD' A
#
# COMPACT_ATOMS: atom_id res chain seq x y z
N GLU A 1 17.13 12.64 -2.84
CA GLU A 1 16.80 11.83 -1.65
C GLU A 1 15.33 11.98 -1.37
N TYR A 2 14.63 10.87 -1.17
CA TYR A 2 13.17 10.84 -1.13
C TYR A 2 12.64 9.77 -0.18
N LEU A 3 11.44 10.03 0.33
CA LEU A 3 10.57 9.06 0.99
C LEU A 3 9.18 9.28 0.41
N GLU A 4 8.66 8.30 -0.31
CA GLU A 4 7.39 8.42 -1.04
C GLU A 4 6.49 7.21 -0.80
N ALA A 5 5.19 7.46 -0.71
CA ALA A 5 4.14 6.44 -0.74
C ALA A 5 3.46 6.45 -2.11
N ARG A 6 3.42 5.29 -2.77
CA ARG A 6 2.87 5.11 -4.11
C ARG A 6 1.98 3.88 -4.18
N ASP A 7 1.05 3.89 -5.11
CA ASP A 7 0.31 2.68 -5.50
C ASP A 7 1.32 1.61 -5.94
N ALA A 8 1.20 0.39 -5.42
CA ALA A 8 2.23 -0.64 -5.58
C ALA A 8 2.41 -1.09 -7.04
N ASP A 9 1.35 -1.05 -7.86
CA ASP A 9 1.39 -1.50 -9.24
C ASP A 9 1.61 -0.34 -10.22
N ARG A 10 1.00 0.83 -9.94
CA ARG A 10 0.97 1.95 -10.89
C ARG A 10 2.00 3.03 -10.60
N LEU A 11 2.60 3.02 -9.41
CA LEU A 11 3.53 4.05 -8.92
C LEU A 11 2.94 5.48 -8.88
N GLU A 12 1.62 5.58 -8.96
CA GLU A 12 0.88 6.84 -8.82
C GLU A 12 0.93 7.28 -7.35
N PRO A 13 1.00 8.60 -7.05
CA PRO A 13 0.98 9.07 -5.67
C PRO A 13 -0.29 8.61 -4.94
N VAL A 14 -0.14 8.21 -3.68
CA VAL A 14 -1.28 7.89 -2.81
C VAL A 14 -1.27 8.81 -1.60
N GLU A 15 -2.45 9.32 -1.26
CA GLU A 15 -2.63 10.15 -0.06
C GLU A 15 -3.06 9.33 1.16
N THR A 16 -3.45 8.06 0.95
CA THR A 16 -3.99 7.17 2.00
C THR A 16 -3.62 5.72 1.76
N PHE A 17 -3.51 4.93 2.84
CA PHE A 17 -3.25 3.48 2.84
C PHE A 17 -4.57 2.67 2.85
N ASN A 18 -5.56 3.09 2.04
CA ASN A 18 -6.94 2.59 2.10
C ASN A 18 -7.15 1.25 1.40
N GLY A 19 -6.86 0.14 2.07
CA GLY A 19 -7.34 -1.19 1.69
C GLY A 19 -6.70 -1.78 0.43
N ARG A 20 -5.63 -1.17 -0.09
CA ARG A 20 -4.86 -1.65 -1.23
C ARG A 20 -3.36 -1.65 -0.91
N PRO A 21 -2.54 -2.47 -1.58
CA PRO A 21 -1.10 -2.49 -1.36
C PRO A 21 -0.47 -1.14 -1.69
N VAL A 22 0.39 -0.64 -0.80
CA VAL A 22 1.14 0.62 -0.98
C VAL A 22 2.63 0.36 -0.93
N LEU A 23 3.35 0.82 -1.95
CA LEU A 23 4.80 0.86 -1.97
C LEU A 23 5.30 2.08 -1.21
N VAL A 24 6.10 1.86 -0.18
CA VAL A 24 6.90 2.91 0.47
C VAL A 24 8.33 2.79 -0.04
N ALA A 25 8.78 3.80 -0.79
CA ALA A 25 10.12 3.83 -1.37
C ALA A 25 11.00 4.86 -0.64
N LEU A 26 12.22 4.44 -0.28
CA LEU A 26 13.22 5.27 0.38
C LEU A 26 14.49 5.32 -0.46
N ALA A 27 15.01 6.51 -0.68
CA ALA A 27 16.36 6.73 -1.17
C ALA A 27 17.10 7.68 -0.22
N ALA A 28 18.18 7.17 0.38
CA ALA A 28 18.95 7.88 1.39
C ALA A 28 20.47 7.73 1.14
N GLN A 29 21.22 8.75 1.54
CA GLN A 29 22.68 8.71 1.55
C GLN A 29 23.15 8.16 2.91
N VAL A 30 23.96 7.10 2.90
CA VAL A 30 24.59 6.52 4.09
C VAL A 30 26.11 6.56 3.90
N GLY A 31 26.74 7.55 4.54
CA GLY A 31 28.15 7.86 4.29
C GLY A 31 28.38 8.26 2.82
N GLY A 32 29.32 7.60 2.14
CA GLY A 32 29.59 7.81 0.72
C GLY A 32 28.67 7.05 -0.23
N ALA A 33 27.82 6.14 0.27
CA ALA A 33 26.95 5.31 -0.55
C ALA A 33 25.53 5.86 -0.61
N ARG A 34 24.90 5.77 -1.79
CA ARG A 34 23.48 6.03 -1.98
C ARG A 34 22.73 4.71 -1.98
N LEU A 35 21.89 4.51 -0.96
CA LEU A 35 21.10 3.30 -0.78
C LEU A 35 19.66 3.55 -1.17
N ILE A 36 19.03 2.51 -1.72
CA ILE A 36 17.60 2.46 -1.98
C ILE A 36 17.03 1.23 -1.29
N ASP A 37 15.83 1.35 -0.77
CA ASP A 37 15.04 0.21 -0.31
C ASP A 37 13.55 0.54 -0.42
N ASN A 38 12.71 -0.48 -0.43
CA ASN A 38 11.28 -0.34 -0.47
C ASN A 38 10.57 -1.45 0.30
N VAL A 39 9.37 -1.14 0.80
CA VAL A 39 8.47 -2.12 1.40
C VAL A 39 7.08 -1.97 0.80
N ILE A 40 6.38 -3.08 0.60
CA ILE A 40 4.96 -3.08 0.28
C ILE A 40 4.21 -3.26 1.60
N ILE A 41 3.33 -2.32 1.90
CA ILE A 41 2.39 -2.41 3.01
C ILE A 41 1.09 -2.98 2.46
N GLU A 42 0.80 -4.21 2.86
CA GLU A 42 -0.46 -4.89 2.51
C GLU A 42 -1.62 -4.36 3.35
N ALA A 43 -2.81 -4.36 2.78
CA ALA A 43 -4.02 -4.15 3.57
C ALA A 43 -4.28 -5.39 4.46
N PRO A 44 -4.79 -5.23 5.69
CA PRO A 44 -5.20 -6.37 6.48
C PRO A 44 -6.28 -7.14 5.73
N ASP A 45 -6.11 -8.46 5.64
CA ASP A 45 -7.12 -9.37 5.11
C ASP A 45 -8.45 -9.12 5.84
N GLY A 46 -9.45 -8.64 5.09
CA GLY A 46 -10.76 -8.27 5.62
C GLY A 46 -11.13 -6.78 5.55
N ALA A 47 -10.24 -5.90 5.10
CA ALA A 47 -10.59 -4.51 4.77
C ALA A 47 -11.30 -4.36 3.40
N LEU A 48 -11.58 -5.46 2.71
CA LEU A 48 -12.38 -5.50 1.49
C LEU A 48 -13.84 -5.76 1.86
N GLY A 49 -14.64 -4.70 1.85
CA GLY A 49 -16.09 -4.78 1.66
C GLY A 49 -16.45 -5.29 0.27
N ALA A 50 -16.02 -6.51 -0.07
CA ALA A 50 -16.33 -7.20 -1.32
C ALA A 50 -16.79 -8.65 -1.10
N ASP A 51 -17.23 -9.01 0.11
CA ASP A 51 -17.91 -10.28 0.37
C ASP A 51 -18.81 -10.21 1.62
N ALA A 52 -19.74 -9.23 1.65
CA ALA A 52 -20.83 -9.32 2.62
C ALA A 52 -21.71 -10.50 2.19
N PRO A 53 -21.94 -11.53 3.02
CA PRO A 53 -22.80 -12.64 2.65
C PRO A 53 -24.18 -12.07 2.32
N SER A 54 -24.69 -12.39 1.13
CA SER A 54 -26.07 -12.12 0.74
C SER A 54 -26.98 -12.76 1.78
N ILE A 55 -27.45 -11.98 2.75
CA ILE A 55 -28.49 -12.42 3.68
C ILE A 55 -29.77 -12.51 2.85
N GLU A 56 -30.03 -13.70 2.32
CA GLU A 56 -31.32 -14.04 1.72
C GLU A 56 -32.35 -13.99 2.86
N ARG A 57 -33.09 -12.88 2.95
CA ARG A 57 -34.25 -12.79 3.83
C ARG A 57 -35.31 -13.72 3.26
N ARG A 58 -35.57 -14.82 3.97
CA ARG A 58 -36.74 -15.65 3.72
C ARG A 58 -37.95 -14.95 4.34
N ASP A 59 -38.96 -14.68 3.51
CA ASP A 59 -40.28 -14.18 3.88
C ASP A 59 -41.05 -15.18 4.76
#